data_AF-A0A2A8HTU3-F1
#
_entry.id   AF-A0A2A8HTU3-F1
#
_cell.length_a   1.000
_cell.length_b   1.000
_cell.length_c   1.000
_cell.angle_alpha   90.00
_cell.angle_beta   90.00
_cell.angle_gamma   90.00
#
_symmetry.space_group_name_H-M   'P 1'
#
loop_
_entity.id
_entity.type
_entity.pdbx_description
1 polymer ?
#
loop_
_entity_poly.entity_id
_entity_poly.type
_entity_poly.pdbx_seq_one_letter_code
_entity_poly.pdbx_strand_id
1 'polypeptide(L)' 'MDLFRVEAEEEKQGEQKSTGTWLIAAGSLFGAMSLVPESCAVKSVNVQLDTAWGPERVIGWMPSRPVLNRSGGLPC' A
#
# COMPACT_ATOMS: atom_id res chain seq x y z
N MET A 1 -3.97 -16.57 -7.74
CA MET A 1 -3.93 -15.13 -8.05
C MET A 1 -2.52 -14.65 -7.80
N ASP A 2 -2.12 -13.54 -8.41
CA ASP A 2 -0.79 -12.95 -8.23
C ASP A 2 -0.84 -11.87 -7.14
N LEU A 3 0.29 -11.65 -6.49
CA LEU A 3 0.43 -10.66 -5.42
C LEU A 3 1.08 -9.38 -5.95
N PHE A 4 0.29 -8.31 -6.01
CA PHE A 4 0.72 -7.01 -6.48
C PHE A 4 1.13 -6.13 -5.29
N ARG A 5 2.32 -5.54 -5.37
CA ARG A 5 2.81 -4.52 -4.46
C ARG A 5 2.79 -3.19 -5.21
N VAL A 6 1.80 -2.35 -4.92
CA VAL A 6 1.59 -1.08 -5.60
C VAL A 6 2.06 0.05 -4.70
N GLU A 7 3.17 0.69 -5.05
CA GLU A 7 3.59 1.92 -4.36
C GLU A 7 2.71 3.07 -4.81
N ALA A 8 2.10 3.74 -3.85
CA ALA A 8 1.25 4.89 -4.08
C ALA A 8 1.55 6.01 -3.09
N GLU A 9 1.12 7.21 -3.45
CA GLU A 9 1.11 8.37 -2.55
C GLU A 9 -0.31 8.82 -2.34
N GLU A 10 -0.71 8.85 -1.07
CA GLU A 10 -1.97 9.45 -0.67
C GLU A 10 -1.73 10.94 -0.42
N GLU A 11 -2.45 11.78 -1.16
CA GLU A 11 -2.49 13.22 -0.93
C GLU A 11 -3.74 13.53 -0.08
N LYS A 12 -3.57 13.62 1.23
CA LYS A 12 -4.63 14.13 2.10
C LYS A 12 -4.61 15.65 2.04
N GLN A 13 -5.75 16.26 1.71
CA GLN A 13 -5.93 17.70 1.68
C GLN A 13 -5.40 18.32 2.99
N GLY A 14 -4.31 19.08 2.89
CA GLY A 14 -3.75 19.86 4.00
C GLY A 14 -2.72 19.15 4.89
N GLU A 15 -2.45 17.85 4.70
CA GLU A 15 -1.43 17.13 5.47
C GLU A 15 -0.40 16.43 4.57
N GLN A 16 0.76 16.21 5.17
CA GLN A 16 1.97 15.64 4.57
C GLN A 16 1.67 14.43 3.68
N LYS A 17 2.17 14.45 2.42
CA LYS A 17 2.06 13.33 1.48
C LYS A 17 2.49 12.02 2.15
N SER A 18 1.58 11.05 2.18
CA SER A 18 1.85 9.75 2.78
C SER A 18 2.19 8.77 1.66
N THR A 19 3.47 8.40 1.56
CA THR A 19 3.93 7.34 0.65
C THR A 19 3.77 5.99 1.34
N GLY A 20 3.26 5.00 0.61
CA GLY A 20 3.16 3.63 1.09
C GLY A 20 2.94 2.64 -0.04
N THR A 21 2.79 1.37 0.33
CA THR A 21 2.63 0.26 -0.58
C THR A 21 1.31 -0.46 -0.27
N TRP A 22 0.43 -0.54 -1.26
CA TRP A 22 -0.74 -1.41 -1.25
C TRP A 22 -0.31 -2.83 -1.60
N LEU A 23 -0.75 -3.78 -0.78
CA LEU A 23 -0.61 -5.20 -1.07
C LEU A 23 -1.95 -5.74 -1.56
N ILE A 24 -2.01 -6.27 -2.78
CA ILE A 24 -3.25 -6.62 -3.46
C ILE A 24 -3.13 -8.01 -4.08
N ALA A 25 -4.07 -8.91 -3.82
CA ALA A 25 -4.19 -10.16 -4.55
C ALA A 25 -5.18 -9.95 -5.71
N ALA A 26 -4.75 -10.17 -6.95
CA ALA A 26 -5.60 -10.01 -8.13
C ALA A 26 -5.27 -11.03 -9.22
N GLY A 27 -6.18 -11.24 -10.17
CA GLY A 27 -5.94 -12.07 -11.36
C GLY A 27 -5.18 -11.34 -12.47
N SER A 28 -5.01 -10.03 -12.37
CA SER A 28 -4.29 -9.22 -13.35
C SER A 28 -3.83 -7.89 -12.76
N LEU A 29 -2.88 -7.23 -13.44
CA LEU A 29 -2.44 -5.88 -13.11
C LEU A 29 -3.60 -4.88 -13.17
N PHE A 30 -4.51 -5.03 -14.15
CA PHE A 30 -5.68 -4.16 -14.28
C PHE A 30 -6.63 -4.31 -13.08
N GLY A 31 -6.88 -5.54 -12.63
CA GLY A 31 -7.68 -5.81 -11.43
C GLY A 31 -7.03 -5.22 -10.17
N ALA A 32 -5.70 -5.36 -10.04
CA ALA A 32 -4.97 -4.77 -8.92
C ALA A 32 -5.06 -3.24 -8.89
N MET A 33 -4.89 -2.57 -10.04
CA MET A 33 -4.99 -1.11 -10.16
C MET A 33 -6.40 -0.59 -9.85
N SER A 34 -7.43 -1.35 -10.21
CA SER A 34 -8.84 -0.98 -9.93
C SER A 34 -9.19 -1.03 -8.43
N LEU A 35 -8.37 -1.71 -7.63
CA LEU A 35 -8.54 -1.84 -6.17
C LEU A 35 -7.75 -0.78 -5.38
N VAL A 36 -6.88 -0.01 -6.02
CA VAL A 36 -6.17 1.10 -5.38
C VAL A 36 -7.15 2.27 -5.19
N PRO A 37 -7.23 2.90 -4.00
CA PRO A 37 -8.12 4.04 -3.80
C PRO A 37 -7.79 5.19 -4.75
N GLU A 38 -8.82 5.83 -5.30
CA GLU A 38 -8.68 6.95 -6.26
C GLU A 38 -7.98 8.17 -5.66
N SER A 39 -7.97 8.31 -4.33
CA SER A 39 -7.23 9.34 -3.60
C SER A 39 -5.71 9.12 -3.59
N CYS A 40 -5.23 7.99 -4.13
CA CYS A 40 -3.83 7.64 -4.18
C CYS A 40 -3.27 7.79 -5.60
N ALA A 41 -2.17 8.52 -5.75
CA ALA A 41 -1.40 8.56 -6.98
C ALA A 41 -0.41 7.37 -7.00
N VAL A 42 -0.62 6.41 -7.91
CA VAL A 42 0.29 5.27 -8.07
C VAL A 42 1.61 5.72 -8.68
N LYS A 43 2.73 5.39 -8.02
CA LYS A 43 4.09 5.73 -8.47
C LYS A 43 4.76 4.59 -9.19
N SER A 44 4.67 3.39 -8.62
CA SER A 44 5.30 2.20 -9.17
C SER A 44 4.47 0.98 -8.81
N VAL A 45 4.54 -0.05 -9.65
CA VAL A 45 3.93 -1.35 -9.35
C VAL A 45 5.00 -2.40 -9.46
N ASN A 46 5.26 -3.08 -8.35
CA ASN A 46 6.08 -4.27 -8.31
C ASN A 46 5.17 -5.50 -8.28
N VAL A 47 5.34 -6.39 -9.26
CA VAL A 47 4.57 -7.63 -9.34
C VAL A 47 5.44 -8.73 -8.76
N GLN A 48 5.04 -9.26 -7.61
CA GLN A 48 5.57 -10.53 -7.12
C GLN A 48 4.58 -11.62 -7.51
N LEU A 49 5.01 -12.52 -8.41
CA LEU A 49 4.22 -13.70 -8.78
C LEU A 49 4.30 -14.74 -7.65
N ASP A 50 3.84 -14.36 -6.46
CA ASP A 50 3.56 -15.27 -5.37
C ASP A 50 2.11 -15.70 -5.48
N THR A 51 1.87 -17.01 -5.52
CA THR A 51 0.53 -17.55 -5.71
C THR A 51 -0.31 -17.33 -4.45
N ALA A 52 -1.08 -16.25 -4.43
CA ALA A 52 -2.07 -16.01 -3.39
C ALA A 52 -3.31 -16.88 -3.64
N TRP A 53 -3.72 -17.63 -2.61
CA TRP A 53 -4.95 -18.43 -2.61
C TRP A 53 -6.13 -17.57 -2.15
N GLY A 54 -7.24 -17.59 -2.90
CA GLY A 54 -8.48 -16.88 -2.57
C GLY A 54 -8.94 -15.89 -3.64
N PRO A 55 -10.03 -15.14 -3.36
CA PRO A 55 -10.60 -14.13 -4.27
C PRO A 55 -9.78 -12.84 -4.31
N GLU A 56 -10.06 -11.96 -5.28
CA GLU A 56 -9.37 -10.67 -5.42
C GLU A 56 -9.68 -9.77 -4.21
N ARG A 57 -8.64 -9.18 -3.62
CA ARG A 57 -8.78 -8.33 -2.42
C ARG A 57 -7.56 -7.46 -2.16
N VAL A 58 -7.80 -6.31 -1.56
CA VAL A 58 -6.76 -5.53 -0.87
C VAL A 58 -6.41 -6.25 0.44
N ILE A 59 -5.13 -6.53 0.65
CA ILE A 59 -4.61 -7.15 1.88
C ILE A 59 -4.30 -6.07 2.91
N GLY A 60 -3.75 -4.92 2.49
CA GLY A 60 -3.52 -3.79 3.38
C GLY A 60 -2.61 -2.71 2.81
N TRP A 61 -2.46 -1.63 3.59
CA TRP A 61 -1.55 -0.51 3.35
C TRP A 61 -0.33 -0.61 4.24
N MET A 62 0.86 -0.51 3.65
CA MET A 62 2.13 -0.47 4.37
C MET A 62 2.79 0.91 4.16
N PRO A 63 2.84 1.79 5.16
CA PRO A 63 3.49 3.10 5.00
C PRO A 63 5.00 2.92 4.76
N SER A 64 5.57 3.68 3.81
CA SER A 64 6.99 3.59 3.42
C SER A 64 7.96 3.99 4.53
N ARG A 65 7.47 4.71 5.53
CA ARG A 65 8.19 5.00 6.77
C ARG A 65 7.38 4.46 7.93
N PRO A 66 7.97 3.64 8.82
CA PRO A 66 7.35 3.44 10.12
C PRO A 66 7.25 4.83 10.76
N VAL A 67 6.05 5.21 11.18
CA VAL A 67 5.88 6.34 12.09
C VAL A 67 6.53 5.90 13.40
N LEU A 68 7.84 6.11 13.52
CA LEU A 68 8.55 6.04 14.79
C LEU A 68 7.96 7.17 15.64
N ASN A 69 6.93 6.84 16.40
CA ASN A 69 6.40 7.71 17.40
C ASN A 69 7.49 7.89 18.46
N ARG A 70 8.33 8.91 18.32
CA ARG A 70 9.30 9.34 19.34
C ARG A 70 8.55 10.05 20.47
N SER A 71 7.66 9.33 21.13
CA SER A 71 6.97 9.81 22.31
C SER A 71 7.29 8.87 23.47
N GLY A 72 8.16 9.34 24.37
CA GLY A 72 8.29 8.82 25.72
C GLY A 72 9.66 8.21 26.03
N GLY A 73 10.65 9.06 26.29
CA GLY A 73 11.78 8.65 27.11
C GLY A 73 11.28 8.12 28.45
N LEU A 74 11.87 7.02 28.91
CA LEU A 74 11.72 6.54 30.27
C LEU A 74 12.12 7.67 31.24
N PRO A 75 11.29 8.07 32.20
CA PRO A 75 11.77 8.86 33.31
C PRO A 75 12.67 7.98 34.19
N CYS A 76 13.70 8.62 34.72
CA CYS A 76 14.75 8.09 35.59
C CYS A 76 14.22 7.29 36.79
#